data_AF-A0A1F2PNX5-F1
#
_entry.id   AF-A0A1F2PNX5-F1
#
_cell.length_a   1.000
_cell.length_b   1.000
_cell.length_c   1.000
_cell.angle_alpha   90.00
_cell.angle_beta   90.00
_cell.angle_gamma   90.00
#
_symmetry.space_group_name_H-M   'P 1'
#
loop_
_entity.id
_entity.type
_entity.pdbx_description
1 polymer ?
#
loop_
_entity_poly.entity_id
_entity_poly.type
_entity_poly.pdbx_seq_one_letter_code
_entity_poly.pdbx_strand_id
1 'polypeptide(L)'
;MTKQNTTPFLTAYDPHTHGGQYLENLSTANWASEALFAALELNLFETIDSFGDSGADVQVLSSRLGADVTALSSFLPLLESLGLLFEYQGCYSNATITRRYLSTSSPDYLGDAIKLRQLQSKKWQDLNVSLQNKNNAATKKTTLQIQNQIDYLKTKAIHALTRMKALECVKFFPVLSGQILLGGPGAQTMADCFLASFPELEITLLADDPPLPTAAVASQDGYSLILLTGLFINRNPQLLDEQLSVNLPLLKPDGILMLHDAFDEHATLMARLSGVNRMLHFGGQVCSGHTIIAHLQQTGLHVSPLIPLETDTAVIFASQSPDFIDALSLSPLQRLKHPLLAIGFDDVMEIAPDSVVVTEFAKNKCAFGCSSANLKHCQANEIPLAETKRLLSSYSCAFLIKGIPGTGEFQRKMLEAERLAFTGGYHKAFAFWAGPCHICPSCDLTAPCLNTKNRRPSMEGSGIDVFETVRNNGETLKTLAAKDEFVKYYGLLLLE
;
A
#
# COMPACT_ATOMS: atom_id res chain seq x y z
N MET A 1 17.95 -7.38 22.87
CA MET A 1 17.46 -6.04 22.51
C MET A 1 17.47 -5.94 20.99
N THR A 2 16.39 -6.37 20.35
CA THR A 2 16.19 -6.19 18.91
C THR A 2 15.97 -4.71 18.64
N LYS A 3 16.97 -4.03 18.08
CA LYS A 3 16.76 -2.69 17.51
C LYS A 3 15.72 -2.84 16.40
N GLN A 4 14.50 -2.42 16.66
CA GLN A 4 13.53 -2.13 15.61
C GLN A 4 14.10 -0.97 14.79
N ASN A 5 14.82 -1.27 13.71
CA ASN A 5 15.15 -0.30 12.67
C ASN A 5 13.87 -0.01 11.87
N THR A 6 12.93 0.71 12.48
CA THR A 6 11.80 1.30 11.77
C THR A 6 12.25 2.63 11.20
N THR A 7 12.81 2.61 10.00
CA THR A 7 12.85 3.80 9.16
C THR A 7 12.41 3.41 7.76
N PRO A 8 11.10 3.45 7.46
CA PRO A 8 10.72 3.71 6.10
C PRO A 8 11.18 5.15 5.81
N PHE A 9 12.23 5.30 5.00
CA PHE A 9 12.78 6.61 4.60
C PHE A 9 11.72 7.54 3.96
N LEU A 10 10.55 7.00 3.62
CA LEU A 10 9.46 7.68 2.93
C LEU A 10 8.11 7.35 3.58
N THR A 11 7.85 7.90 4.76
CA THR A 11 6.48 8.03 5.29
C THR A 11 6.01 9.47 5.16
N ALA A 12 4.69 9.69 5.12
CA ALA A 12 4.14 11.03 5.27
C ALA A 12 4.60 11.65 6.61
N TYR A 13 4.66 12.98 6.64
CA TYR A 13 5.01 13.71 7.87
C TYR A 13 4.03 13.35 9.00
N ASP A 14 4.58 12.84 10.09
CA ASP A 14 3.84 12.71 11.34
C ASP A 14 4.03 14.01 12.16
N PRO A 15 2.97 14.79 12.40
CA PRO A 15 3.05 16.02 13.20
C PRO A 15 3.54 15.80 14.63
N HIS A 16 3.59 14.56 15.13
CA HIS A 16 4.17 14.21 16.43
C HIS A 16 5.68 13.90 16.37
N THR A 17 6.32 14.07 15.21
CA THR A 17 7.77 13.88 15.05
C THR A 17 8.47 15.23 14.94
N HIS A 18 9.80 15.23 15.07
CA HIS A 18 10.57 16.47 14.99
C HIS A 18 10.53 17.00 13.54
N GLY A 19 9.64 17.95 13.25
CA GLY A 19 9.42 18.48 11.90
C GLY A 19 10.70 18.93 11.20
N GLY A 20 11.63 19.57 11.92
CA GLY A 20 12.94 19.94 11.34
C GLY A 20 13.79 18.73 10.93
N GLN A 21 13.71 17.61 11.65
CA GLN A 21 14.46 16.39 11.34
C GLN A 21 13.77 15.66 10.18
N TYR A 22 12.44 15.69 10.13
CA TYR A 22 11.70 15.18 8.99
C TYR A 22 12.09 15.91 7.69
N LEU A 23 12.18 17.24 7.72
CA LEU A 23 12.62 18.02 6.56
C LEU A 23 14.07 17.73 6.17
N GLU A 24 14.96 17.57 7.16
CA GLU A 24 16.36 17.21 6.91
C GLU A 24 16.46 15.81 6.29
N ASN A 25 15.81 14.79 6.87
CA ASN A 25 15.73 13.43 6.33
C ASN A 25 15.16 13.42 4.90
N LEU A 26 14.12 14.22 4.63
CA LEU A 26 13.52 14.32 3.30
C LEU A 26 14.50 14.92 2.29
N SER A 27 15.25 15.95 2.69
CA SER A 27 16.26 16.60 1.83
C SER A 27 17.48 15.74 1.54
N THR A 28 17.74 14.73 2.37
CA THR A 28 18.86 13.79 2.27
C THR A 28 18.44 12.41 1.76
N ALA A 29 17.15 12.20 1.45
CA ALA A 29 16.62 10.92 0.98
C ALA A 29 17.31 10.40 -0.29
N ASN A 30 17.90 11.29 -1.11
CA ASN A 30 18.68 10.91 -2.28
C ASN A 30 19.96 10.14 -1.92
N TRP A 31 20.58 10.39 -0.76
CA TRP A 31 21.83 9.74 -0.37
C TRP A 31 21.69 8.21 -0.28
N ALA A 32 20.57 7.73 0.24
CA ALA A 32 20.28 6.29 0.30
C ALA A 32 20.14 5.69 -1.12
N SER A 33 19.51 6.43 -2.04
CA SER A 33 19.36 5.99 -3.43
C SER A 33 20.71 5.97 -4.16
N GLU A 34 21.53 7.01 -4.00
CA GLU A 34 22.87 7.07 -4.58
C GLU A 34 23.80 5.99 -4.03
N ALA A 35 23.69 5.65 -2.75
CA ALA A 35 24.41 4.50 -2.17
C ALA A 35 24.00 3.18 -2.84
N LEU A 36 22.70 2.93 -3.04
CA LEU A 36 22.24 1.74 -3.74
C LEU A 36 22.72 1.71 -5.20
N PHE A 37 22.68 2.84 -5.91
CA PHE A 37 23.19 2.95 -7.27
C PHE A 37 24.68 2.65 -7.36
N ALA A 38 25.49 3.27 -6.48
CA ALA A 38 26.93 3.05 -6.43
C ALA A 38 27.28 1.58 -6.15
N ALA A 39 26.55 0.91 -5.26
CA ALA A 39 26.76 -0.51 -4.97
C ALA A 39 26.49 -1.41 -6.20
N LEU A 40 25.44 -1.10 -6.98
CA LEU A 40 25.14 -1.81 -8.22
C LEU A 40 26.16 -1.53 -9.33
N GLU A 41 26.64 -0.30 -9.45
CA GLU A 41 27.67 0.08 -10.43
C GLU A 41 29.03 -0.56 -10.13
N LEU A 42 29.39 -0.66 -8.86
CA LEU A 42 30.60 -1.35 -8.40
C LEU A 42 30.51 -2.88 -8.54
N ASN A 43 29.36 -3.43 -8.92
CA ASN A 43 29.11 -4.87 -8.91
C ASN A 43 29.38 -5.51 -7.55
N LEU A 44 29.09 -4.76 -6.47
CA LEU A 44 29.44 -5.12 -5.10
C LEU A 44 28.74 -6.40 -4.67
N PHE A 45 27.43 -6.49 -4.90
CA PHE A 45 26.61 -7.60 -4.44
C PHE A 45 27.01 -8.93 -5.10
N GLU A 46 27.27 -8.93 -6.40
CA GLU A 46 27.78 -10.12 -7.11
C GLU A 46 29.16 -10.53 -6.61
N THR A 47 30.02 -9.55 -6.32
CA THR A 47 31.36 -9.82 -5.80
C THR A 47 31.29 -10.47 -4.43
N ILE A 48 30.44 -9.96 -3.53
CA ILE A 48 30.19 -10.56 -2.21
C ILE A 48 29.59 -11.97 -2.37
N ASP A 49 28.62 -12.14 -3.28
CA ASP A 49 27.95 -13.43 -3.51
C ASP A 49 28.94 -14.52 -3.94
N SER A 50 29.98 -14.14 -4.70
CA SER A 50 31.04 -15.05 -5.15
C SER A 50 31.86 -15.70 -4.02
N PHE A 51 31.76 -15.19 -2.79
CA PHE A 51 32.36 -15.76 -1.58
C PHE A 51 31.42 -16.67 -0.78
N GLY A 52 30.19 -16.87 -1.25
CA GLY A 52 29.20 -17.75 -0.61
C GLY A 52 28.65 -17.18 0.72
N ASP A 53 28.35 -18.07 1.66
CA ASP A 53 27.76 -17.69 2.95
C ASP A 53 28.77 -17.11 3.94
N SER A 54 30.07 -17.36 3.71
CA SER A 54 31.14 -16.84 4.55
C SER A 54 31.44 -15.36 4.28
N GLY A 55 31.01 -14.83 3.14
CA GLY A 55 31.28 -13.45 2.74
C GLY A 55 32.77 -13.16 2.64
N ALA A 56 33.12 -11.87 2.71
CA ALA A 56 34.51 -11.45 2.69
C ALA A 56 34.73 -10.18 3.52
N ASP A 57 35.95 -10.04 4.05
CA ASP A 57 36.37 -8.83 4.72
C ASP A 57 36.63 -7.68 3.73
N VAL A 58 36.78 -6.47 4.27
CA VAL A 58 36.98 -5.25 3.47
C VAL A 58 38.25 -5.27 2.62
N GLN A 59 39.32 -5.96 3.03
CA GLN A 59 40.58 -6.02 2.29
C GLN A 59 40.43 -6.89 1.04
N VAL A 60 39.79 -8.05 1.22
CA VAL A 60 39.47 -8.97 0.13
C VAL A 60 38.50 -8.31 -0.87
N LEU A 61 37.45 -7.66 -0.36
CA LEU A 61 36.48 -6.95 -1.22
C LEU A 61 37.12 -5.78 -1.97
N SER A 62 37.91 -4.94 -1.28
CA SER A 62 38.66 -3.83 -1.89
C SER A 62 39.54 -4.32 -3.03
N SER A 63 40.29 -5.42 -2.81
CA SER A 63 41.17 -6.02 -3.82
C SER A 63 40.40 -6.54 -5.04
N ARG A 64 39.22 -7.15 -4.83
CA ARG A 64 38.39 -7.68 -5.93
C ARG A 64 37.68 -6.60 -6.73
N LEU A 65 37.20 -5.57 -6.06
CA LEU A 65 36.43 -4.48 -6.66
C LEU A 65 37.32 -3.41 -7.29
N GLY A 66 38.62 -3.40 -6.97
CA GLY A 66 39.52 -2.31 -7.31
C GLY A 66 39.14 -1.00 -6.62
N ALA A 67 38.53 -1.09 -5.44
CA ALA A 67 38.06 0.06 -4.66
C ALA A 67 39.07 0.42 -3.56
N ASP A 68 39.16 1.70 -3.19
CA ASP A 68 39.96 2.10 -2.04
C ASP A 68 39.42 1.49 -0.75
N VAL A 69 40.30 0.89 0.05
CA VAL A 69 39.92 0.17 1.28
C VAL A 69 39.30 1.09 2.33
N THR A 70 39.79 2.33 2.45
CA THR A 70 39.30 3.28 3.47
C THR A 70 37.90 3.76 3.12
N ALA A 71 37.67 4.09 1.84
CA ALA A 71 36.36 4.44 1.32
C ALA A 71 35.37 3.27 1.46
N LEU A 72 35.77 2.07 1.06
CA LEU A 72 34.92 0.89 1.15
C LEU A 72 34.59 0.54 2.61
N SER A 73 35.54 0.70 3.54
CA SER A 73 35.32 0.50 4.98
C SER A 73 34.29 1.46 5.57
N SER A 74 34.05 2.62 4.95
CA SER A 74 32.99 3.55 5.37
C SER A 74 31.66 3.24 4.68
N PHE A 75 31.71 2.67 3.47
CA PHE A 75 30.54 2.41 2.65
C PHE A 75 29.80 1.11 3.02
N LEU A 76 30.52 0.04 3.37
CA LEU A 76 29.89 -1.24 3.75
C LEU A 76 28.98 -1.13 4.99
N PRO A 77 29.36 -0.42 6.08
CA PRO A 77 28.45 -0.19 7.21
C PRO A 77 27.19 0.61 6.86
N LEU A 78 27.26 1.51 5.87
CA LEU A 78 26.07 2.22 5.37
C LEU A 78 25.11 1.23 4.71
N LEU A 79 25.60 0.37 3.82
CA LEU A 79 24.78 -0.64 3.15
C LEU A 79 24.21 -1.68 4.13
N GLU A 80 24.97 -2.03 5.17
CA GLU A 80 24.48 -2.83 6.29
C GLU A 80 23.34 -2.12 7.04
N SER A 81 23.51 -0.83 7.34
CA SER A 81 22.47 -0.03 8.01
C SER A 81 21.20 0.16 7.17
N LEU A 82 21.33 0.14 5.84
CA LEU A 82 20.22 0.08 4.89
C LEU A 82 19.58 -1.32 4.77
N GLY A 83 20.13 -2.33 5.46
CA GLY A 83 19.64 -3.70 5.45
C GLY A 83 20.01 -4.50 4.18
N LEU A 84 20.93 -3.98 3.36
CA LEU A 84 21.36 -4.62 2.12
C LEU A 84 22.48 -5.65 2.37
N LEU A 85 23.28 -5.45 3.40
CA LEU A 85 24.31 -6.37 3.84
C LEU A 85 24.08 -6.78 5.29
N PHE A 86 24.74 -7.84 5.72
CA PHE A 86 24.98 -8.11 7.14
C PHE A 86 26.47 -8.37 7.36
N GLU A 87 26.94 -7.99 8.55
CA GLU A 87 28.32 -8.21 8.98
C GLU A 87 28.36 -9.31 10.04
N TYR A 88 29.32 -10.22 9.89
CA TYR A 88 29.62 -11.23 10.91
C TYR A 88 31.14 -11.48 10.99
N GLN A 89 31.71 -11.25 12.17
CA GLN A 89 33.14 -11.48 12.46
C GLN A 89 34.12 -10.78 11.48
N GLY A 90 33.81 -9.54 11.10
CA GLY A 90 34.57 -8.71 10.17
C GLY A 90 34.30 -8.98 8.69
N CYS A 91 33.42 -9.93 8.36
CA CYS A 91 33.09 -10.31 6.99
C CYS A 91 31.68 -9.85 6.61
N TYR A 92 31.54 -9.29 5.41
CA TYR A 92 30.27 -8.84 4.86
C TYR A 92 29.67 -9.88 3.92
N SER A 93 28.37 -10.09 4.06
CA SER A 93 27.56 -10.98 3.22
C SER A 93 26.29 -10.27 2.73
N ASN A 94 25.76 -10.72 1.59
CA ASN A 94 24.49 -10.23 1.08
C ASN A 94 23.34 -10.60 2.03
N ALA A 95 22.52 -9.62 2.41
CA ALA A 95 21.27 -9.87 3.12
C ALA A 95 20.25 -10.58 2.22
N THR A 96 19.20 -11.15 2.81
CA THR A 96 18.15 -11.88 2.08
C THR A 96 17.52 -11.04 0.97
N ILE A 97 17.24 -9.75 1.23
CA ILE A 97 16.69 -8.84 0.23
C ILE A 97 17.64 -8.64 -0.96
N THR A 98 18.95 -8.57 -0.69
CA THR A 98 19.98 -8.37 -1.71
C THR A 98 20.17 -9.60 -2.56
N ARG A 99 20.27 -10.80 -1.95
CA ARG A 99 20.37 -12.06 -2.72
C ARG A 99 19.13 -12.26 -3.60
N ARG A 100 17.95 -11.94 -3.06
CA ARG A 100 16.69 -12.13 -3.77
C ARG A 100 16.46 -11.11 -4.88
N TYR A 101 16.71 -9.83 -4.64
CA TYR A 101 16.29 -8.76 -5.56
C TYR A 101 17.44 -8.04 -6.27
N LEU A 102 18.69 -8.24 -5.85
CA LEU A 102 19.87 -7.55 -6.42
C LEU A 102 20.92 -8.50 -7.00
N SER A 103 20.73 -9.82 -6.91
CA SER A 103 21.52 -10.79 -7.69
C SER A 103 20.91 -10.98 -9.07
N THR A 104 21.74 -10.83 -10.10
CA THR A 104 21.40 -11.00 -11.52
C THR A 104 20.96 -12.42 -11.88
N SER A 105 21.31 -13.41 -11.05
CA SER A 105 20.86 -14.80 -11.20
C SER A 105 19.42 -15.03 -10.73
N SER A 106 18.87 -14.11 -9.94
CA SER A 106 17.55 -14.25 -9.35
C SER A 106 16.43 -13.97 -10.37
N PRO A 107 15.35 -14.78 -10.38
CA PRO A 107 14.15 -14.47 -11.16
C PRO A 107 13.40 -13.22 -10.64
N ASP A 108 13.72 -12.76 -9.43
CA ASP A 108 13.16 -11.56 -8.81
C ASP A 108 14.08 -10.34 -8.96
N TYR A 109 15.11 -10.39 -9.81
CA TYR A 109 16.10 -9.30 -9.94
C TYR A 109 15.48 -7.95 -10.34
N LEU A 110 15.71 -6.92 -9.52
CA LEU A 110 15.22 -5.55 -9.66
C LEU A 110 16.31 -4.55 -10.10
N GLY A 111 17.57 -4.97 -10.25
CA GLY A 111 18.66 -4.03 -10.50
C GLY A 111 18.51 -3.25 -11.81
N ASP A 112 17.86 -3.80 -12.83
CA ASP A 112 17.54 -3.07 -14.07
C ASP A 112 16.49 -1.97 -13.85
N ALA A 113 15.48 -2.24 -13.02
CA ALA A 113 14.49 -1.24 -12.62
C ALA A 113 15.13 -0.11 -11.79
N ILE A 114 16.05 -0.46 -10.89
CA ILE A 114 16.80 0.50 -10.07
C ILE A 114 17.71 1.38 -10.94
N LYS A 115 18.43 0.79 -11.91
CA LYS A 115 19.24 1.53 -12.89
C LYS A 115 18.38 2.46 -13.76
N LEU A 116 17.18 2.01 -14.15
CA LEU A 116 16.24 2.89 -14.85
C LEU A 116 15.86 4.11 -14.00
N ARG A 117 15.59 3.92 -12.69
CA ARG A 117 15.30 5.03 -11.77
C ARG A 117 16.45 6.02 -11.66
N GLN A 118 17.70 5.53 -11.61
CA GLN A 118 18.89 6.39 -11.63
C GLN A 118 18.96 7.25 -12.90
N LEU A 119 18.67 6.69 -14.07
CA LEU A 119 18.64 7.48 -15.31
C LEU A 119 17.47 8.48 -15.33
N GLN A 120 16.33 8.11 -14.75
CA GLN A 120 15.14 8.96 -14.67
C GLN A 120 15.31 10.12 -13.67
N SER A 121 16.10 9.96 -12.61
CA SER A 121 16.31 10.99 -11.57
C SER A 121 16.83 12.31 -12.14
N LYS A 122 17.54 12.28 -13.28
CA LYS A 122 18.01 13.48 -13.97
C LYS A 122 16.86 14.40 -14.39
N LYS A 123 15.73 13.87 -14.86
CA LYS A 123 14.55 14.69 -15.21
C LYS A 123 13.86 15.30 -14.00
N TRP A 124 13.98 14.66 -12.83
CA TRP A 124 13.45 15.22 -11.58
C TRP A 124 14.16 16.51 -11.16
N GLN A 125 15.43 16.70 -11.54
CA GLN A 125 16.15 17.97 -11.32
C GLN A 125 15.52 19.14 -12.11
N ASP A 126 14.81 18.85 -13.20
CA ASP A 126 14.10 19.82 -14.03
C ASP A 126 12.63 20.01 -13.62
N LEU A 127 12.18 19.43 -12.50
CA LEU A 127 10.77 19.46 -12.07
C LEU A 127 10.20 20.90 -12.01
N ASN A 128 10.95 21.86 -11.48
CA ASN A 128 10.52 23.27 -11.42
C ASN A 128 10.24 23.86 -12.81
N VAL A 129 11.02 23.48 -13.82
CA VAL A 129 10.81 23.92 -15.20
C VAL A 129 9.53 23.32 -15.75
N SER A 130 9.33 22.01 -15.56
CA SER A 130 8.13 21.30 -16.00
C SER A 130 6.86 21.86 -15.36
N LEU A 131 6.88 22.24 -14.07
CA LEU A 131 5.74 22.82 -13.38
C LEU A 131 5.39 24.24 -13.87
N GLN A 132 6.38 25.02 -14.31
CA GLN A 132 6.15 26.40 -14.76
C GLN A 132 5.57 26.50 -16.18
N ASN A 133 5.32 25.38 -16.87
CA ASN A 133 4.90 25.34 -18.28
C ASN A 133 5.77 26.21 -19.21
N LYS A 134 6.99 26.52 -18.79
CA LYS A 134 7.98 27.15 -19.67
C LYS A 134 8.38 26.06 -20.64
N ASN A 135 7.78 26.09 -21.83
CA ASN A 135 8.16 25.25 -22.96
C ASN A 135 9.67 25.38 -23.16
N ASN A 136 10.44 24.47 -22.58
CA ASN A 136 11.83 24.34 -22.90
C ASN A 136 11.90 23.50 -24.17
N ALA A 137 11.87 24.20 -25.31
CA ALA A 137 12.64 23.83 -26.49
C ALA A 137 14.15 23.64 -26.17
N ALA A 138 14.56 23.87 -24.91
CA ALA A 138 15.89 23.68 -24.35
C ALA A 138 15.98 22.55 -23.31
N THR A 139 15.19 21.47 -23.39
CA THR A 139 15.60 20.22 -22.73
C THR A 139 16.82 19.71 -23.49
N LYS A 140 18.00 19.81 -22.88
CA LYS A 140 19.27 19.31 -23.42
C LYS A 140 19.06 17.95 -24.09
N LYS A 141 19.53 17.80 -25.32
CA LYS A 141 19.56 16.54 -26.07
C LYS A 141 19.94 15.41 -25.12
N THR A 142 18.97 14.58 -24.74
CA THR A 142 19.31 13.23 -24.26
C THR A 142 20.05 12.60 -25.43
N THR A 143 21.33 12.28 -25.23
CA THR A 143 22.12 11.67 -26.30
C THR A 143 21.40 10.42 -26.76
N LEU A 144 21.36 10.14 -28.06
CA LEU A 144 20.71 8.93 -28.61
C LEU A 144 21.15 7.66 -27.85
N GLN A 145 22.40 7.61 -27.41
CA GLN A 145 22.95 6.56 -26.57
C GLN A 145 22.26 6.40 -25.20
N ILE A 146 21.97 7.51 -24.50
CA ILE A 146 21.24 7.48 -23.22
C ILE A 146 19.79 7.06 -23.46
N GLN A 147 19.18 7.54 -24.55
CA GLN A 147 17.81 7.16 -24.90
C GLN A 147 17.71 5.64 -25.18
N ASN A 148 18.63 5.09 -25.99
CA ASN A 148 18.69 3.66 -26.25
C ASN A 148 18.88 2.83 -24.98
N GLN A 149 19.69 3.32 -24.03
CA GLN A 149 19.91 2.66 -22.75
C GLN A 149 18.64 2.70 -21.88
N ILE A 150 17.92 3.82 -21.86
CA ILE A 150 16.62 3.95 -21.19
C ILE A 150 15.62 2.96 -21.79
N ASP A 151 15.52 2.89 -23.12
CA ASP A 151 14.54 2.02 -23.79
C ASP A 151 14.84 0.54 -23.54
N TYR A 152 16.13 0.15 -23.56
CA TYR A 152 16.55 -1.21 -23.20
C TYR A 152 16.22 -1.57 -21.75
N LEU A 153 16.53 -0.67 -20.80
CA LEU A 153 16.23 -0.90 -19.38
C LEU A 153 14.73 -0.86 -19.09
N LYS A 154 13.96 -0.07 -19.84
CA LYS A 154 12.52 0.09 -19.65
C LYS A 154 11.78 -1.24 -19.76
N THR A 155 12.04 -2.03 -20.81
CA THR A 155 11.38 -3.33 -21.00
C THR A 155 11.68 -4.28 -19.84
N LYS A 156 12.94 -4.37 -19.41
CA LYS A 156 13.36 -5.22 -18.29
C LYS A 156 12.79 -4.76 -16.95
N ALA A 157 12.79 -3.45 -16.72
CA ALA A 157 12.22 -2.86 -15.52
C ALA A 157 10.71 -3.10 -15.42
N ILE A 158 9.98 -2.94 -16.53
CA ILE A 158 8.54 -3.25 -16.60
C ILE A 158 8.34 -4.73 -16.28
N HIS A 159 9.10 -5.63 -16.89
CA HIS A 159 9.02 -7.06 -16.58
C HIS A 159 9.21 -7.34 -15.08
N ALA A 160 10.31 -6.88 -14.49
CA ALA A 160 10.63 -7.18 -13.10
C ALA A 160 9.58 -6.61 -12.10
N LEU A 161 9.16 -5.35 -12.31
CA LEU A 161 8.17 -4.70 -11.45
C LEU A 161 6.76 -5.30 -11.64
N THR A 162 6.38 -5.61 -12.87
CA THR A 162 5.08 -6.23 -13.16
C THR A 162 5.03 -7.66 -12.64
N ARG A 163 6.11 -8.43 -12.72
CA ARG A 163 6.16 -9.80 -12.20
C ARG A 163 5.87 -9.85 -10.70
N MET A 164 6.46 -8.94 -9.92
CA MET A 164 6.18 -8.83 -8.48
C MET A 164 4.68 -8.67 -8.19
N LYS A 165 4.02 -7.78 -8.95
CA LYS A 165 2.59 -7.47 -8.83
C LYS A 165 1.71 -8.61 -9.33
N ALA A 166 2.09 -9.21 -10.46
CA ALA A 166 1.39 -10.32 -11.08
C ALA A 166 1.30 -11.55 -10.17
N LEU A 167 2.37 -11.85 -9.43
CA LEU A 167 2.40 -12.95 -8.46
C LEU A 167 1.40 -12.76 -7.30
N GLU A 168 1.01 -11.53 -6.99
CA GLU A 168 -0.10 -11.26 -6.06
C GLU A 168 -1.44 -11.35 -6.77
N CYS A 169 -1.57 -10.75 -7.97
CA CYS A 169 -2.78 -10.76 -8.77
C CYS A 169 -3.32 -12.18 -9.04
N VAL A 170 -2.44 -13.13 -9.34
CA VAL A 170 -2.81 -14.53 -9.59
C VAL A 170 -3.52 -15.15 -8.38
N LYS A 171 -3.13 -14.79 -7.16
CA LYS A 171 -3.67 -15.38 -5.92
C LYS A 171 -5.16 -15.06 -5.70
N PHE A 172 -5.70 -14.07 -6.39
CA PHE A 172 -7.13 -13.78 -6.33
C PHE A 172 -7.99 -14.84 -7.02
N PHE A 173 -7.41 -15.70 -7.87
CA PHE A 173 -8.15 -16.70 -8.60
C PHE A 173 -7.86 -18.09 -8.03
N PRO A 174 -8.82 -18.75 -7.36
CA PRO A 174 -8.64 -20.14 -6.90
C PRO A 174 -8.63 -21.12 -8.08
N VAL A 175 -9.44 -20.83 -9.11
CA VAL A 175 -9.51 -21.53 -10.39
C VAL A 175 -9.73 -20.49 -11.48
N LEU A 176 -9.05 -20.64 -12.60
CA LEU A 176 -9.26 -19.81 -13.79
C LEU A 176 -9.02 -20.67 -15.04
N SER A 177 -9.93 -20.57 -16.01
CA SER A 177 -9.87 -21.33 -17.25
C SER A 177 -10.49 -20.56 -18.41
N GLY A 178 -10.15 -20.97 -19.64
CA GLY A 178 -10.68 -20.39 -20.86
C GLY A 178 -9.85 -19.21 -21.36
N GLN A 179 -10.50 -18.33 -22.13
CA GLN A 179 -9.83 -17.25 -22.82
C GLN A 179 -9.67 -16.01 -21.94
N ILE A 180 -8.47 -15.43 -21.94
CA ILE A 180 -8.14 -14.19 -21.21
C ILE A 180 -7.64 -13.13 -22.19
N LEU A 181 -8.12 -11.90 -22.02
CA LEU A 181 -7.61 -10.73 -22.72
C LEU A 181 -6.77 -9.88 -21.77
N LEU A 182 -5.52 -9.61 -22.11
CA LEU A 182 -4.62 -8.77 -21.31
C LEU A 182 -4.19 -7.54 -22.09
N GLY A 183 -4.16 -6.37 -21.47
CA GLY A 183 -3.72 -5.14 -22.13
C GLY A 183 -2.93 -4.19 -21.24
N GLY A 184 -2.10 -3.38 -21.90
CA GLY A 184 -1.31 -2.32 -21.30
C GLY A 184 0.10 -2.74 -20.86
N PRO A 185 0.91 -1.81 -20.35
CA PRO A 185 2.33 -2.05 -20.10
C PRO A 185 2.58 -3.20 -19.13
N GLY A 186 3.31 -4.21 -19.61
CA GLY A 186 3.61 -5.42 -18.85
C GLY A 186 2.58 -6.55 -19.01
N ALA A 187 1.60 -6.42 -19.92
CA ALA A 187 0.61 -7.46 -20.19
C ALA A 187 1.24 -8.83 -20.50
N GLN A 188 2.33 -8.89 -21.28
CA GLN A 188 3.06 -10.14 -21.51
C GLN A 188 3.56 -10.77 -20.20
N THR A 189 4.09 -9.97 -19.28
CA THR A 189 4.58 -10.49 -18.00
C THR A 189 3.46 -10.96 -17.08
N MET A 190 2.32 -10.25 -17.09
CA MET A 190 1.09 -10.75 -16.45
C MET A 190 0.70 -12.10 -17.06
N ALA A 191 0.69 -12.22 -18.39
CA ALA A 191 0.37 -13.46 -19.10
C ALA A 191 1.23 -14.63 -18.65
N ASP A 192 2.55 -14.43 -18.62
CA ASP A 192 3.51 -15.47 -18.24
C ASP A 192 3.26 -15.97 -16.81
N CYS A 193 2.93 -15.06 -15.87
CA CYS A 193 2.63 -15.42 -14.48
C CYS A 193 1.29 -16.16 -14.34
N PHE A 194 0.28 -15.73 -15.09
CA PHE A 194 -1.03 -16.40 -15.11
C PHE A 194 -0.91 -17.79 -15.75
N LEU A 195 -0.19 -17.94 -16.87
CA LEU A 195 0.07 -19.25 -17.49
C LEU A 195 0.88 -20.19 -16.61
N ALA A 196 1.85 -19.67 -15.85
CA ALA A 196 2.60 -20.48 -14.89
C ALA A 196 1.71 -21.07 -13.79
N SER A 197 0.59 -20.41 -13.47
CA SER A 197 -0.34 -20.84 -12.42
C SER A 197 -1.56 -21.58 -12.96
N PHE A 198 -1.96 -21.28 -14.21
CA PHE A 198 -3.07 -21.87 -14.93
C PHE A 198 -2.61 -22.22 -16.37
N PRO A 199 -2.00 -23.40 -16.57
CA PRO A 199 -1.38 -23.75 -17.86
C PRO A 199 -2.35 -23.90 -19.04
N GLU A 200 -3.64 -24.12 -18.76
CA GLU A 200 -4.70 -24.35 -19.75
C GLU A 200 -5.35 -23.04 -20.25
N LEU A 201 -4.80 -21.88 -19.91
CA LEU A 201 -5.33 -20.59 -20.36
C LEU A 201 -4.98 -20.30 -21.82
N GLU A 202 -5.94 -19.71 -22.52
CA GLU A 202 -5.74 -19.14 -23.85
C GLU A 202 -5.64 -17.62 -23.72
N ILE A 203 -4.45 -17.06 -23.88
CA ILE A 203 -4.22 -15.63 -23.65
C ILE A 203 -4.08 -14.85 -24.96
N THR A 204 -4.90 -13.81 -25.09
CA THR A 204 -4.80 -12.78 -26.13
C THR A 204 -4.20 -11.51 -25.54
N LEU A 205 -3.16 -10.96 -26.16
CA LEU A 205 -2.56 -9.68 -25.77
C LEU A 205 -3.06 -8.53 -26.65
N LEU A 206 -3.48 -7.43 -26.02
CA LEU A 206 -3.75 -6.17 -26.69
C LEU A 206 -2.44 -5.45 -26.99
N ALA A 207 -2.29 -4.95 -28.22
CA ALA A 207 -1.14 -4.13 -28.60
C ALA A 207 -1.14 -2.80 -27.83
N ASP A 208 0.04 -2.36 -27.40
CA ASP A 208 0.23 -1.15 -26.57
C ASP A 208 0.09 0.18 -27.35
N ASP A 209 0.01 0.18 -28.69
CA ASP A 209 -0.07 1.36 -29.57
C ASP A 209 -1.41 1.45 -30.33
N PRO A 210 -1.99 2.66 -30.52
CA PRO A 210 -3.14 2.85 -31.40
C PRO A 210 -2.73 2.87 -32.90
N PRO A 211 -3.63 2.49 -33.83
CA PRO A 211 -5.02 2.14 -33.59
C PRO A 211 -5.15 0.68 -33.20
N LEU A 212 -5.97 0.43 -32.17
CA LEU A 212 -6.47 -0.88 -31.79
C LEU A 212 -6.69 -1.73 -33.05
N PRO A 213 -6.09 -2.94 -33.16
CA PRO A 213 -6.49 -3.83 -34.23
C PRO A 213 -8.00 -4.03 -34.09
N THR A 214 -8.72 -3.62 -35.13
CA THR A 214 -10.16 -3.76 -35.27
C THR A 214 -10.48 -5.24 -35.08
N ALA A 215 -10.96 -5.63 -33.90
CA ALA A 215 -11.62 -6.92 -33.67
C ALA A 215 -10.96 -8.15 -34.35
N ALA A 216 -9.62 -8.21 -34.43
CA ALA A 216 -8.98 -9.18 -35.32
C ALA A 216 -8.91 -10.60 -34.76
N VAL A 217 -9.26 -10.78 -33.48
CA VAL A 217 -9.64 -12.08 -32.91
C VAL A 217 -10.74 -11.84 -31.88
N ALA A 218 -11.92 -11.41 -32.34
CA ALA A 218 -13.10 -11.54 -31.50
C ALA A 218 -13.34 -13.04 -31.28
N SER A 219 -13.02 -13.52 -30.08
CA SER A 219 -13.44 -14.83 -29.61
C SER A 219 -14.95 -14.98 -29.81
N GLN A 220 -15.40 -16.03 -30.50
CA GLN A 220 -16.84 -16.33 -30.58
C GLN A 220 -17.41 -16.73 -29.21
N ASP A 221 -16.55 -17.15 -28.27
CA ASP A 221 -16.93 -17.67 -26.96
C ASP A 221 -16.77 -16.66 -25.81
N GLY A 222 -16.20 -15.47 -26.08
CA GLY A 222 -15.95 -14.43 -25.08
C GLY A 222 -14.80 -14.74 -24.10
N TYR A 223 -14.40 -13.75 -23.30
CA TYR A 223 -13.30 -13.84 -22.34
C TYR A 223 -13.81 -14.07 -20.91
N SER A 224 -13.20 -15.02 -20.18
CA SER A 224 -13.46 -15.25 -18.76
C SER A 224 -12.78 -14.22 -17.87
N LEU A 225 -11.64 -13.66 -18.31
CA LEU A 225 -10.97 -12.54 -17.67
C LEU A 225 -10.54 -11.52 -18.72
N ILE A 226 -10.82 -10.24 -18.47
CA ILE A 226 -10.17 -9.13 -19.15
C ILE A 226 -9.35 -8.39 -18.10
N LEU A 227 -8.03 -8.27 -18.28
CA LEU A 227 -7.16 -7.55 -17.35
C LEU A 227 -6.44 -6.42 -18.06
N LEU A 228 -6.60 -5.21 -17.54
CA LEU A 228 -5.92 -4.02 -18.02
C LEU A 228 -4.94 -3.53 -16.94
N THR A 229 -3.67 -3.37 -17.31
CA THR A 229 -2.60 -2.95 -16.40
C THR A 229 -1.93 -1.66 -16.88
N GLY A 230 -1.56 -0.78 -15.94
CA GLY A 230 -0.86 0.46 -16.27
C GLY A 230 -1.72 1.49 -17.02
N LEU A 231 -2.98 1.62 -16.57
CA LEU A 231 -4.07 2.35 -17.22
C LEU A 231 -3.76 3.81 -17.56
N PHE A 232 -3.05 4.53 -16.68
CA PHE A 232 -2.86 5.99 -16.79
C PHE A 232 -1.43 6.42 -17.09
N ILE A 233 -0.66 5.54 -17.73
CA ILE A 233 0.73 5.86 -18.12
C ILE A 233 0.78 6.94 -19.22
N ASN A 234 -0.24 6.99 -20.09
CA ASN A 234 -0.29 7.90 -21.23
C ASN A 234 -1.14 9.15 -20.96
N ARG A 235 -0.93 10.20 -21.76
CA ARG A 235 -1.64 11.50 -21.69
C ARG A 235 -3.13 11.45 -22.00
N ASN A 236 -3.66 10.37 -22.56
CA ASN A 236 -5.04 10.32 -23.03
C ASN A 236 -5.98 9.87 -21.89
N PRO A 237 -6.73 10.78 -21.23
CA PRO A 237 -7.64 10.42 -20.16
C PRO A 237 -8.83 9.58 -20.65
N GLN A 238 -9.14 9.62 -21.96
CA GLN A 238 -10.25 8.87 -22.57
C GLN A 238 -9.86 7.44 -22.96
N LEU A 239 -8.56 7.10 -22.89
CA LEU A 239 -8.08 5.79 -23.34
C LEU A 239 -8.72 4.64 -22.57
N LEU A 240 -8.94 4.81 -21.26
CA LEU A 240 -9.63 3.79 -20.47
C LEU A 240 -11.08 3.61 -20.94
N ASP A 241 -11.82 4.69 -21.15
CA ASP A 241 -13.21 4.64 -21.62
C ASP A 241 -13.29 4.00 -23.01
N GLU A 242 -12.36 4.34 -23.91
CA GLU A 242 -12.22 3.71 -25.23
C GLU A 242 -11.96 2.21 -25.10
N GLN A 243 -10.99 1.81 -24.27
CA GLN A 243 -10.67 0.40 -24.03
C GLN A 243 -11.84 -0.35 -23.40
N LEU A 244 -12.54 0.23 -22.41
CA LEU A 244 -13.70 -0.37 -21.79
C LEU A 244 -14.84 -0.54 -22.79
N SER A 245 -15.11 0.47 -23.62
CA SER A 245 -16.18 0.40 -24.63
C SER A 245 -15.96 -0.71 -25.67
N VAL A 246 -14.70 -0.99 -26.01
CA VAL A 246 -14.32 -2.03 -26.98
C VAL A 246 -14.26 -3.42 -26.33
N ASN A 247 -13.73 -3.51 -25.12
CA ASN A 247 -13.41 -4.79 -24.50
C ASN A 247 -14.54 -5.36 -23.64
N LEU A 248 -15.34 -4.52 -22.96
CA LEU A 248 -16.45 -4.99 -22.12
C LEU A 248 -17.47 -5.87 -22.86
N PRO A 249 -17.86 -5.58 -24.13
CA PRO A 249 -18.75 -6.47 -24.88
C PRO A 249 -18.18 -7.87 -25.17
N LEU A 250 -16.86 -8.05 -25.03
CA LEU A 250 -16.18 -9.33 -25.23
C LEU A 250 -16.11 -10.16 -23.94
N LEU A 251 -16.53 -9.60 -22.79
CA LEU A 251 -16.54 -10.29 -21.51
C LEU A 251 -17.72 -11.26 -21.45
N LYS A 252 -17.47 -12.48 -20.98
CA LYS A 252 -18.55 -13.44 -20.69
C LYS A 252 -19.52 -12.89 -19.63
N PRO A 253 -20.78 -13.35 -19.58
CA PRO A 253 -21.74 -12.93 -18.55
C PRO A 253 -21.25 -13.18 -17.11
N ASP A 254 -20.49 -14.27 -16.89
CA ASP A 254 -19.83 -14.63 -15.63
C ASP A 254 -18.35 -14.23 -15.60
N GLY A 255 -17.86 -13.56 -16.65
CA GLY A 255 -16.48 -13.11 -16.76
C GLY A 255 -16.18 -11.95 -15.82
N ILE A 256 -14.89 -11.76 -15.55
CA ILE A 256 -14.38 -10.73 -14.64
C ILE A 256 -13.52 -9.74 -15.43
N LEU A 257 -13.76 -8.44 -15.24
CA LEU A 257 -12.83 -7.37 -15.57
C LEU A 257 -11.92 -7.14 -14.36
N MET A 258 -10.62 -7.04 -14.58
CA MET A 258 -9.62 -6.72 -13.58
C MET A 258 -8.80 -5.50 -14.02
N LEU A 259 -8.89 -4.42 -13.28
CA LEU A 259 -8.10 -3.21 -13.48
C LEU A 259 -6.95 -3.18 -12.47
N HIS A 260 -5.72 -3.03 -12.94
CA HIS A 260 -4.52 -2.99 -12.09
C HIS A 260 -3.67 -1.73 -12.38
N ASP A 261 -3.50 -0.87 -11.38
CA ASP A 261 -2.62 0.29 -11.46
C ASP A 261 -2.25 0.81 -10.05
N ALA A 262 -1.46 1.87 -9.98
CA ALA A 262 -1.34 2.72 -8.79
C ALA A 262 -2.56 3.64 -8.73
N PHE A 263 -3.12 3.82 -7.54
CA PHE A 263 -4.29 4.66 -7.27
C PHE A 263 -3.99 5.61 -6.12
N ASP A 264 -4.64 6.77 -6.07
CA ASP A 264 -4.40 7.79 -5.04
C ASP A 264 -4.61 7.27 -3.61
N GLU A 265 -5.48 6.28 -3.45
CA GLU A 265 -5.95 5.77 -2.17
C GLU A 265 -5.12 4.63 -1.59
N HIS A 266 -4.15 4.08 -2.34
CA HIS A 266 -3.24 3.05 -1.85
C HIS A 266 -1.78 3.47 -2.02
N ALA A 267 -0.96 3.22 -1.00
CA ALA A 267 0.43 3.68 -0.95
C ALA A 267 0.56 5.17 -1.36
N THR A 268 -0.35 6.02 -0.86
CA THR A 268 -0.66 7.36 -1.41
C THR A 268 0.56 8.22 -1.73
N LEU A 269 1.59 8.24 -0.87
CA LEU A 269 2.81 8.99 -1.15
C LEU A 269 3.53 8.45 -2.39
N MET A 270 3.71 7.13 -2.50
CA MET A 270 4.33 6.49 -3.65
C MET A 270 3.48 6.61 -4.91
N ALA A 271 2.16 6.47 -4.80
CA ALA A 271 1.23 6.70 -5.91
C ALA A 271 1.37 8.12 -6.47
N ARG A 272 1.42 9.15 -5.62
CA ARG A 272 1.58 10.55 -6.04
C ARG A 272 2.97 10.84 -6.61
N LEU A 273 4.04 10.29 -6.02
CA LEU A 273 5.39 10.38 -6.60
C LEU A 273 5.46 9.69 -7.97
N SER A 274 4.79 8.53 -8.13
CA SER A 274 4.64 7.84 -9.40
C SER A 274 3.88 8.69 -10.41
N GLY A 275 2.82 9.38 -10.00
CA GLY A 275 2.10 10.35 -10.84
C GLY A 275 2.99 11.47 -11.36
N VAL A 276 3.80 12.10 -10.49
CA VAL A 276 4.79 13.11 -10.92
C VAL A 276 5.84 12.50 -11.86
N ASN A 277 6.31 11.28 -11.59
CA ASN A 277 7.23 10.58 -12.48
C ASN A 277 6.59 10.33 -13.86
N ARG A 278 5.31 9.92 -13.90
CA ARG A 278 4.57 9.72 -15.14
C ARG A 278 4.44 11.04 -15.90
N MET A 279 4.12 12.15 -15.24
CA MET A 279 4.05 13.48 -15.84
C MET A 279 5.38 13.86 -16.52
N LEU A 280 6.52 13.69 -15.82
CA LEU A 280 7.85 14.06 -16.32
C LEU A 280 8.31 13.20 -17.51
N HIS A 281 7.94 11.93 -17.56
CA HIS A 281 8.48 10.97 -18.52
C HIS A 281 7.53 10.60 -19.66
N PHE A 282 6.23 10.52 -19.38
CA PHE A 282 5.21 9.97 -20.27
C PHE A 282 4.01 10.94 -20.45
N GLY A 283 3.90 11.95 -19.58
CA GLY A 283 2.76 12.86 -19.49
C GLY A 283 1.49 12.26 -18.90
N GLY A 284 1.55 11.03 -18.40
CA GLY A 284 0.44 10.40 -17.69
C GLY A 284 0.29 10.89 -16.24
N GLN A 285 -0.62 10.25 -15.52
CA GLN A 285 -0.96 10.59 -14.14
C GLN A 285 -1.30 9.32 -13.33
N VAL A 286 -1.69 9.52 -12.08
CA VAL A 286 -2.40 8.53 -11.27
C VAL A 286 -3.83 9.02 -11.10
N CYS A 287 -4.76 8.08 -10.91
CA CYS A 287 -6.18 8.37 -10.78
C CYS A 287 -6.70 7.98 -9.39
N SER A 288 -7.87 8.52 -9.06
CA SER A 288 -8.67 8.02 -7.95
C SER A 288 -9.37 6.72 -8.34
N GLY A 289 -9.18 5.69 -7.52
CA GLY A 289 -9.91 4.43 -7.62
C GLY A 289 -11.41 4.61 -7.40
N HIS A 290 -11.81 5.54 -6.52
CA HIS A 290 -13.22 5.86 -6.30
C HIS A 290 -13.92 6.36 -7.58
N THR A 291 -13.26 7.23 -8.35
CA THR A 291 -13.80 7.72 -9.62
C THR A 291 -14.00 6.59 -10.62
N ILE A 292 -13.06 5.65 -10.70
CA ILE A 292 -13.16 4.49 -11.61
C ILE A 292 -14.27 3.55 -11.17
N ILE A 293 -14.36 3.25 -9.87
CA ILE A 293 -15.44 2.43 -9.33
C ILE A 293 -16.80 3.04 -9.64
N ALA A 294 -16.97 4.34 -9.40
CA ALA A 294 -18.22 5.04 -9.69
C ALA A 294 -18.54 5.01 -11.20
N HIS A 295 -17.52 5.17 -12.06
CA HIS A 295 -17.69 5.09 -13.51
C HIS A 295 -18.12 3.68 -13.96
N LEU A 296 -17.47 2.63 -13.48
CA LEU A 296 -17.84 1.23 -13.78
C LEU A 296 -19.24 0.87 -13.24
N GLN A 297 -19.65 1.41 -12.10
CA GLN A 297 -21.00 1.22 -11.58
C GLN A 297 -22.05 1.89 -12.48
N GLN A 298 -21.74 3.05 -13.08
CA GLN A 298 -22.63 3.74 -14.02
C GLN A 298 -22.81 2.97 -15.33
N THR A 299 -21.89 2.07 -15.70
CA THR A 299 -22.05 1.18 -16.85
C THR A 299 -22.90 -0.06 -16.55
N GLY A 300 -23.40 -0.18 -15.31
CA GLY A 300 -24.26 -1.29 -14.87
C GLY A 300 -23.51 -2.52 -14.38
N LEU A 301 -22.19 -2.45 -14.21
CA LEU A 301 -21.39 -3.53 -13.65
C LEU A 301 -21.50 -3.57 -12.12
N HIS A 302 -21.40 -4.77 -11.57
CA HIS A 302 -21.08 -4.98 -10.16
C HIS A 302 -19.57 -4.82 -9.99
N VAL A 303 -19.15 -3.98 -9.05
CA VAL A 303 -17.75 -3.57 -8.92
C VAL A 303 -17.27 -3.83 -7.50
N SER A 304 -16.08 -4.38 -7.36
CA SER A 304 -15.43 -4.52 -6.06
C SER A 304 -14.99 -3.15 -5.54
N PRO A 305 -14.83 -3.01 -4.23
CA PRO A 305 -13.96 -1.96 -3.69
C PRO A 305 -12.54 -2.02 -4.29
N LEU A 306 -11.77 -0.95 -4.09
CA LEU A 306 -10.33 -0.94 -4.41
C LEU A 306 -9.58 -1.89 -3.46
N ILE A 307 -8.91 -2.90 -4.00
CA ILE A 307 -8.15 -3.90 -3.23
C ILE A 307 -6.64 -3.62 -3.38
N PRO A 308 -5.96 -3.12 -2.34
CA PRO A 308 -4.53 -2.89 -2.31
C PRO A 308 -3.77 -4.21 -2.34
N LEU A 309 -2.68 -4.21 -3.10
CA LEU A 309 -1.67 -5.25 -3.05
C LEU A 309 -0.66 -4.93 -1.92
N GLU A 310 0.20 -5.89 -1.58
CA GLU A 310 1.34 -5.66 -0.69
C GLU A 310 2.34 -4.66 -1.31
N THR A 311 2.43 -4.64 -2.64
CA THR A 311 3.14 -3.59 -3.40
C THR A 311 2.42 -2.22 -3.39
N ASP A 312 2.98 -1.25 -4.12
CA ASP A 312 2.44 0.11 -4.29
C ASP A 312 1.23 0.22 -5.25
N THR A 313 0.68 -0.89 -5.73
CA THR A 313 -0.48 -0.91 -6.64
C THR A 313 -1.68 -1.60 -6.03
N ALA A 314 -2.83 -1.42 -6.66
CA ALA A 314 -4.09 -2.03 -6.23
C ALA A 314 -4.83 -2.59 -7.45
N VAL A 315 -5.93 -3.28 -7.17
CA VAL A 315 -6.80 -3.89 -8.17
C VAL A 315 -8.26 -3.49 -7.93
N ILE A 316 -9.01 -3.33 -9.02
CA ILE A 316 -10.47 -3.18 -9.01
C ILE A 316 -11.02 -4.28 -9.89
N PHE A 317 -11.95 -5.07 -9.37
CA PHE A 317 -12.66 -6.07 -10.15
C PHE A 317 -14.06 -5.57 -10.51
N ALA A 318 -14.57 -5.98 -11.67
CA ALA A 318 -15.95 -5.75 -12.06
C ALA A 318 -16.51 -6.93 -12.85
N SER A 319 -17.82 -7.15 -12.79
CA SER A 319 -18.51 -8.18 -13.58
C SER A 319 -19.95 -7.79 -13.85
N GLN A 320 -20.56 -8.42 -14.84
CA GLN A 320 -22.01 -8.37 -15.04
C GLN A 320 -22.75 -9.24 -14.01
N SER A 321 -22.08 -10.25 -13.46
CA SER A 321 -22.63 -11.12 -12.41
C SER A 321 -22.53 -10.42 -11.04
N PRO A 322 -23.60 -10.38 -10.21
CA PRO A 322 -23.55 -9.81 -8.86
C PRO A 322 -22.69 -10.61 -7.89
N ASP A 323 -22.58 -11.92 -8.10
CA ASP A 323 -21.94 -12.86 -7.18
C ASP A 323 -20.49 -13.16 -7.57
N PHE A 324 -19.91 -12.43 -8.54
CA PHE A 324 -18.56 -12.67 -9.07
C PHE A 324 -17.46 -12.63 -8.00
N ILE A 325 -17.67 -11.87 -6.92
CA ILE A 325 -16.75 -11.76 -5.80
C ILE A 325 -16.52 -13.13 -5.13
N ASP A 326 -17.50 -14.04 -5.17
CA ASP A 326 -17.39 -15.39 -4.63
C ASP A 326 -16.51 -16.30 -5.47
N ALA A 327 -16.27 -15.95 -6.74
CA ALA A 327 -15.28 -16.62 -7.58
C ALA A 327 -13.83 -16.20 -7.24
N LEU A 328 -13.64 -15.15 -6.43
CA LEU A 328 -12.32 -14.65 -6.02
C LEU A 328 -11.92 -15.15 -4.63
N SER A 329 -10.64 -15.52 -4.49
CA SER A 329 -10.00 -15.89 -3.23
C SER A 329 -9.64 -14.64 -2.41
N LEU A 330 -10.66 -13.90 -1.98
CA LEU A 330 -10.53 -12.78 -1.04
C LEU A 330 -10.79 -13.25 0.38
N SER A 331 -9.88 -12.93 1.30
CA SER A 331 -10.11 -13.19 2.72
C SER A 331 -11.35 -12.43 3.21
N PRO A 332 -12.08 -12.96 4.22
CA PRO A 332 -13.21 -12.23 4.80
C PRO A 332 -12.84 -10.83 5.30
N LEU A 333 -11.61 -10.63 5.77
CA LEU A 333 -11.12 -9.32 6.22
C LEU A 333 -10.82 -8.40 5.04
N GLN A 334 -10.23 -8.90 3.95
CA GLN A 334 -10.02 -8.11 2.72
C GLN A 334 -11.36 -7.63 2.14
N ARG A 335 -12.40 -8.47 2.16
CA ARG A 335 -13.76 -8.08 1.75
C ARG A 335 -14.33 -6.93 2.59
N LEU A 336 -13.90 -6.78 3.85
CA LEU A 336 -14.40 -5.75 4.78
C LEU A 336 -13.49 -4.51 4.85
N LYS A 337 -12.17 -4.67 4.77
CA LYS A 337 -11.18 -3.59 4.92
C LYS A 337 -11.41 -2.44 3.94
N HIS A 338 -11.73 -2.74 2.69
CA HIS A 338 -11.89 -1.71 1.65
C HIS A 338 -13.19 -0.93 1.76
N PRO A 339 -14.35 -1.56 1.97
CA PRO A 339 -15.56 -0.84 2.32
C PRO A 339 -15.37 0.05 3.56
N LEU A 340 -14.59 -0.39 4.55
CA LEU A 340 -14.24 0.44 5.70
C LEU A 340 -13.42 1.67 5.32
N LEU A 341 -12.35 1.52 4.53
CA LEU A 341 -11.55 2.66 4.06
C LEU A 341 -12.40 3.68 3.27
N ALA A 342 -13.38 3.22 2.49
CA ALA A 342 -14.29 4.08 1.73
C ALA A 342 -15.22 4.95 2.59
N ILE A 343 -15.40 4.63 3.88
CA ILE A 343 -16.10 5.49 4.86
C ILE A 343 -15.28 6.77 5.15
N GLY A 344 -14.00 6.78 4.79
CA GLY A 344 -13.08 7.91 4.95
C GLY A 344 -12.31 7.87 6.27
N PHE A 345 -11.86 6.68 6.67
CA PHE A 345 -10.80 6.53 7.68
C PHE A 345 -9.43 6.77 7.04
N ASP A 346 -8.44 7.14 7.86
CA ASP A 346 -7.07 7.33 7.36
C ASP A 346 -6.38 5.99 7.11
N ASP A 347 -6.67 4.98 7.95
CA ASP A 347 -6.15 3.63 7.81
C ASP A 347 -7.03 2.61 8.55
N VAL A 348 -6.98 1.36 8.11
CA VAL A 348 -7.69 0.20 8.67
C VAL A 348 -6.70 -0.96 8.75
N MET A 349 -6.18 -1.20 9.95
CA MET A 349 -5.13 -2.19 10.21
C MET A 349 -5.75 -3.47 10.74
N GLU A 350 -5.50 -4.60 10.06
CA GLU A 350 -5.83 -5.93 10.60
C GLU A 350 -4.91 -6.21 11.79
N ILE A 351 -5.51 -6.50 12.95
CA ILE A 351 -4.78 -6.80 14.17
C ILE A 351 -5.33 -8.06 14.84
N ALA A 352 -4.46 -8.78 15.55
CA ALA A 352 -4.89 -9.86 16.42
C ALA A 352 -5.47 -9.26 17.71
N PRO A 353 -6.61 -9.76 18.24
CA PRO A 353 -7.20 -9.22 19.48
C PRO A 353 -6.27 -9.30 20.70
N ASP A 354 -5.30 -10.22 20.71
CA ASP A 354 -4.29 -10.36 21.76
C ASP A 354 -3.19 -9.30 21.72
N SER A 355 -3.06 -8.56 20.61
CA SER A 355 -2.16 -7.40 20.52
C SER A 355 -2.73 -6.14 21.20
N VAL A 356 -4.03 -6.17 21.57
CA VAL A 356 -4.71 -5.09 22.29
C VAL A 356 -4.35 -5.13 23.77
N VAL A 357 -3.73 -4.05 24.25
CA VAL A 357 -3.21 -3.99 25.62
C VAL A 357 -4.27 -3.41 26.56
N VAL A 358 -4.64 -4.16 27.60
CA VAL A 358 -5.61 -3.72 28.62
C VAL A 358 -4.93 -3.56 29.98
N THR A 359 -4.94 -2.33 30.51
CA THR A 359 -4.22 -1.95 31.74
C THR A 359 -5.08 -1.18 32.73
N GLU A 360 -4.78 -1.34 34.01
CA GLU A 360 -5.39 -0.51 35.07
C GLU A 360 -4.96 0.96 34.92
N PHE A 361 -3.77 1.20 34.38
CA PHE A 361 -3.26 2.54 34.09
C PHE A 361 -4.21 3.33 33.19
N ALA A 362 -4.64 2.76 32.05
CA ALA A 362 -5.56 3.42 31.12
C ALA A 362 -6.88 3.78 31.82
N LYS A 363 -7.43 2.85 32.61
CA LYS A 363 -8.66 3.05 33.36
C LYS A 363 -8.52 4.15 34.44
N ASN A 364 -7.41 4.16 35.17
CA ASN A 364 -7.11 5.19 36.16
C ASN A 364 -6.93 6.57 35.50
N LYS A 365 -6.24 6.65 34.36
CA LYS A 365 -6.11 7.90 33.60
C LYS A 365 -7.45 8.42 33.10
N CYS A 366 -8.35 7.54 32.66
CA CYS A 366 -9.70 7.94 32.30
C CYS A 366 -10.47 8.48 33.52
N ALA A 367 -10.44 7.78 34.66
CA ALA A 367 -11.21 8.14 35.85
C ALA A 367 -10.74 9.44 36.53
N PHE A 368 -9.42 9.71 36.53
CA PHE A 368 -8.84 10.83 37.28
C PHE A 368 -8.27 11.95 36.38
N GLY A 369 -8.09 11.70 35.08
CA GLY A 369 -7.46 12.65 34.15
C GLY A 369 -8.39 13.24 33.10
N CYS A 370 -9.63 12.74 32.96
CA CYS A 370 -10.58 13.19 31.95
C CYS A 370 -11.62 14.15 32.54
N SER A 371 -11.89 15.28 31.88
CA SER A 371 -12.97 16.20 32.27
C SER A 371 -14.37 15.60 32.08
N SER A 372 -14.48 14.55 31.27
CA SER A 372 -15.71 13.78 31.06
C SER A 372 -15.81 12.55 31.95
N ALA A 373 -14.85 12.35 32.86
CA ALA A 373 -14.92 11.27 33.84
C ALA A 373 -16.21 11.39 34.66
N ASN A 374 -16.92 10.28 34.85
CA ASN A 374 -18.21 10.21 35.55
C ASN A 374 -19.37 11.00 34.90
N LEU A 375 -19.14 11.67 33.77
CA LEU A 375 -20.24 12.23 32.98
C LEU A 375 -20.91 11.12 32.17
N LYS A 376 -22.19 11.31 31.89
CA LYS A 376 -23.00 10.37 31.09
C LYS A 376 -22.38 9.97 29.75
N HIS A 377 -21.57 10.84 29.15
CA HIS A 377 -20.84 10.57 27.91
C HIS A 377 -20.00 9.28 27.96
N CYS A 378 -19.42 8.95 29.12
CA CYS A 378 -18.60 7.77 29.31
C CYS A 378 -19.23 6.77 30.28
N GLN A 379 -19.82 7.26 31.39
CA GLN A 379 -20.39 6.41 32.45
C GLN A 379 -21.45 5.45 31.91
N ALA A 380 -22.25 5.90 30.95
CA ALA A 380 -23.31 5.09 30.36
C ALA A 380 -22.80 4.00 29.40
N ASN A 381 -21.49 3.98 29.12
CA ASN A 381 -20.82 3.13 28.14
C ASN A 381 -19.65 2.33 28.74
N GLU A 382 -19.45 2.37 30.06
CA GLU A 382 -18.27 1.78 30.69
C GLU A 382 -18.33 0.25 30.69
N ILE A 383 -17.20 -0.39 30.38
CA ILE A 383 -17.00 -1.83 30.54
C ILE A 383 -15.95 -2.06 31.64
N PRO A 384 -16.20 -2.94 32.62
CA PRO A 384 -15.20 -3.34 33.61
C PRO A 384 -13.94 -3.92 32.97
N LEU A 385 -12.76 -3.63 33.53
CA LEU A 385 -11.48 -4.06 32.94
C LEU A 385 -11.39 -5.58 32.73
N ALA A 386 -11.84 -6.37 33.71
CA ALA A 386 -11.87 -7.83 33.60
C ALA A 386 -12.84 -8.31 32.50
N GLU A 387 -13.91 -7.57 32.26
CA GLU A 387 -14.87 -7.86 31.20
C GLU A 387 -14.30 -7.49 29.83
N THR A 388 -13.62 -6.35 29.69
CA THR A 388 -12.89 -6.00 28.46
C THR A 388 -11.90 -7.11 28.06
N LYS A 389 -11.10 -7.62 29.02
CA LYS A 389 -10.16 -8.73 28.76
C LYS A 389 -10.86 -9.98 28.25
N ARG A 390 -11.96 -10.38 28.90
CA ARG A 390 -12.75 -11.55 28.47
C ARG A 390 -13.38 -11.34 27.10
N LEU A 391 -13.89 -10.14 26.85
CA LEU A 391 -14.49 -9.79 25.57
C LEU A 391 -13.45 -9.95 24.46
N LEU A 392 -12.28 -9.30 24.56
CA LEU A 392 -11.20 -9.42 23.56
C LEU A 392 -10.80 -10.87 23.30
N SER A 393 -10.70 -11.71 24.33
CA SER A 393 -10.35 -13.13 24.19
C SER A 393 -11.40 -13.99 23.47
N SER A 394 -12.61 -13.45 23.25
CA SER A 394 -13.71 -14.14 22.58
C SER A 394 -13.82 -13.86 21.07
N TYR A 395 -12.91 -13.05 20.52
CA TYR A 395 -12.83 -12.73 19.10
C TYR A 395 -11.57 -13.32 18.46
N SER A 396 -11.67 -13.69 17.19
CA SER A 396 -10.54 -14.19 16.40
C SER A 396 -9.78 -13.10 15.63
N CYS A 397 -10.43 -11.99 15.31
CA CYS A 397 -9.83 -10.89 14.57
C CYS A 397 -10.39 -9.51 14.97
N ALA A 398 -9.64 -8.45 14.65
CA ALA A 398 -10.08 -7.08 14.86
C ALA A 398 -9.44 -6.13 13.84
N PHE A 399 -10.06 -4.96 13.65
CA PHE A 399 -9.43 -3.83 13.00
C PHE A 399 -9.09 -2.74 14.00
N LEU A 400 -7.85 -2.26 13.96
CA LEU A 400 -7.44 -0.99 14.54
C LEU A 400 -7.61 0.09 13.46
N ILE A 401 -8.55 1.00 13.69
CA ILE A 401 -8.98 1.98 12.69
C ILE A 401 -8.47 3.36 13.08
N LYS A 402 -7.70 3.98 12.18
CA LYS A 402 -7.10 5.31 12.36
C LYS A 402 -7.95 6.37 11.70
N GLY A 403 -8.08 7.52 12.35
CA GLY A 403 -8.71 8.69 11.76
C GLY A 403 -8.25 10.01 12.38
N ILE A 404 -8.84 11.08 11.86
CA ILE A 404 -8.56 12.46 12.28
C ILE A 404 -9.64 13.04 13.20
N PRO A 405 -9.36 14.18 13.86
CA PRO A 405 -10.29 14.84 14.77
C PRO A 405 -11.59 15.30 14.13
N GLY A 406 -12.56 15.54 15.01
CA GLY A 406 -13.99 15.56 14.71
C GLY A 406 -14.66 14.42 15.47
N THR A 407 -14.61 14.42 16.81
CA THR A 407 -14.96 13.26 17.66
C THR A 407 -16.31 12.64 17.30
N GLY A 408 -17.35 13.44 17.13
CA GLY A 408 -18.66 12.93 16.73
C GLY A 408 -18.68 12.33 15.33
N GLU A 409 -17.93 12.89 14.38
CA GLU A 409 -17.84 12.35 13.00
C GLU A 409 -17.09 11.03 12.98
N PHE A 410 -15.94 10.96 13.64
CA PHE A 410 -15.19 9.71 13.79
C PHE A 410 -16.05 8.60 14.42
N GLN A 411 -16.79 8.92 15.49
CA GLN A 411 -17.67 7.94 16.14
C GLN A 411 -18.84 7.50 15.25
N ARG A 412 -19.41 8.39 14.42
CA ARG A 412 -20.43 8.03 13.43
C ARG A 412 -19.87 7.11 12.35
N LYS A 413 -18.66 7.38 11.86
CA LYS A 413 -17.94 6.48 10.94
C LYS A 413 -17.69 5.10 11.57
N MET A 414 -17.30 5.05 12.85
CA MET A 414 -17.12 3.77 13.57
C MET A 414 -18.43 2.97 13.70
N LEU A 415 -19.58 3.64 13.86
CA LEU A 415 -20.89 2.96 13.85
C LEU A 415 -21.28 2.44 12.46
N GLU A 416 -20.95 3.19 11.42
CA GLU A 416 -21.13 2.75 10.04
C GLU A 416 -20.25 1.54 9.73
N ALA A 417 -18.99 1.56 10.17
CA ALA A 417 -18.05 0.44 10.10
C ALA A 417 -18.58 -0.81 10.78
N GLU A 418 -19.08 -0.68 12.01
CA GLU A 418 -19.67 -1.79 12.75
C GLU A 418 -20.91 -2.35 12.03
N ARG A 419 -21.80 -1.47 11.54
CA ARG A 419 -22.98 -1.88 10.78
C ARG A 419 -22.59 -2.66 9.52
N LEU A 420 -21.60 -2.16 8.79
CA LEU A 420 -21.10 -2.76 7.56
C LEU A 420 -20.53 -4.16 7.83
N ALA A 421 -19.71 -4.29 8.86
CA ALA A 421 -19.19 -5.58 9.31
C ALA A 421 -20.29 -6.56 9.71
N PHE A 422 -21.27 -6.11 10.49
CA PHE A 422 -22.42 -6.91 10.89
C PHE A 422 -23.22 -7.42 9.69
N THR A 423 -23.51 -6.55 8.72
CA THR A 423 -24.20 -6.96 7.48
C THR A 423 -23.34 -7.82 6.56
N GLY A 424 -22.01 -7.76 6.72
CA GLY A 424 -21.03 -8.59 6.01
C GLY A 424 -20.80 -9.97 6.62
N GLY A 425 -21.57 -10.36 7.64
CA GLY A 425 -21.52 -11.70 8.26
C GLY A 425 -20.81 -11.78 9.61
N TYR A 426 -20.16 -10.70 10.06
CA TYR A 426 -19.55 -10.63 11.39
C TYR A 426 -20.61 -10.34 12.44
N HIS A 427 -21.41 -11.34 12.79
CA HIS A 427 -22.57 -11.19 13.66
C HIS A 427 -22.24 -10.68 15.08
N LYS A 428 -20.98 -10.79 15.53
CA LYS A 428 -20.52 -10.18 16.80
C LYS A 428 -19.79 -8.85 16.62
N ALA A 429 -19.85 -8.22 15.45
CA ALA A 429 -19.16 -6.95 15.20
C ALA A 429 -19.45 -5.92 16.31
N PHE A 430 -18.39 -5.42 16.95
CA PHE A 430 -18.52 -4.49 18.07
C PHE A 430 -17.41 -3.45 18.09
N ALA A 431 -17.79 -2.18 18.09
CA ALA A 431 -16.87 -1.06 18.03
C ALA A 431 -16.57 -0.45 19.42
N PHE A 432 -15.31 -0.11 19.62
CA PHE A 432 -14.83 0.88 20.58
C PHE A 432 -14.30 2.09 19.80
N TRP A 433 -14.41 3.28 20.37
CA TRP A 433 -13.94 4.51 19.71
C TRP A 433 -13.01 5.35 20.60
N ALA A 434 -12.44 6.40 20.01
CA ALA A 434 -11.67 7.39 20.74
C ALA A 434 -12.58 8.33 21.55
N GLY A 435 -12.23 8.53 22.82
CA GLY A 435 -12.76 9.58 23.68
C GLY A 435 -14.26 9.49 24.05
N PRO A 436 -14.78 10.53 24.73
CA PRO A 436 -16.17 10.56 25.21
C PRO A 436 -17.21 10.57 24.09
N CYS A 437 -18.41 10.04 24.33
CA CYS A 437 -19.49 9.96 23.34
C CYS A 437 -19.99 11.36 22.88
N HIS A 438 -19.98 11.61 21.57
CA HIS A 438 -20.43 12.83 20.89
C HIS A 438 -21.51 12.55 19.83
N ILE A 439 -22.30 11.49 20.01
CA ILE A 439 -23.31 11.04 19.03
C ILE A 439 -24.53 11.97 19.00
N CYS A 440 -25.03 12.40 20.16
CA CYS A 440 -26.23 13.22 20.24
C CYS A 440 -25.91 14.69 19.96
N PRO A 441 -26.69 15.42 19.14
CA PRO A 441 -26.53 16.86 18.95
C PRO A 441 -26.73 17.67 20.24
N SER A 442 -27.62 17.19 21.11
CA SER A 442 -27.85 17.71 22.46
C SER A 442 -27.95 16.53 23.44
N CYS A 443 -27.25 16.62 24.57
CA CYS A 443 -27.16 15.56 25.57
C CYS A 443 -27.39 16.14 26.97
N ASP A 444 -28.53 15.83 27.59
CA ASP A 444 -28.78 16.17 28.99
C ASP A 444 -27.97 15.25 29.91
N LEU A 445 -26.93 15.76 30.55
CA LEU A 445 -26.03 14.94 31.38
C LEU A 445 -26.66 14.43 32.67
N THR A 446 -27.83 14.94 33.07
CA THR A 446 -28.49 14.60 34.34
C THR A 446 -29.47 13.44 34.20
N ALA A 447 -30.10 13.29 33.04
CA ALA A 447 -31.03 12.19 32.75
C ALA A 447 -30.30 10.93 32.26
N PRO A 448 -30.84 9.71 32.44
CA PRO A 448 -30.28 8.49 31.85
C PRO A 448 -30.06 8.59 30.33
N CYS A 449 -29.14 7.78 29.80
CA CYS A 449 -28.90 7.75 28.36
C CYS A 449 -29.98 6.94 27.65
N LEU A 450 -30.77 7.59 26.79
CA LEU A 450 -31.82 6.94 25.99
C LEU A 450 -31.32 6.47 24.61
N ASN A 451 -30.13 6.90 24.18
CA ASN A 451 -29.54 6.50 22.89
C ASN A 451 -28.77 5.18 23.03
N THR A 452 -29.48 4.12 23.43
CA THR A 452 -28.90 2.78 23.62
C THR A 452 -28.40 2.16 22.32
N LYS A 453 -29.02 2.53 21.18
CA LYS A 453 -28.68 2.02 19.85
C LYS A 453 -27.27 2.41 19.40
N ASN A 454 -26.94 3.69 19.50
CA ASN A 454 -25.74 4.25 18.84
C ASN A 454 -24.59 4.55 19.80
N ARG A 455 -24.75 4.31 21.10
CA ARG A 455 -23.67 4.55 22.08
C ARG A 455 -22.70 3.35 22.12
N ARG A 456 -21.40 3.59 22.23
CA ARG A 456 -20.37 2.55 22.41
C ARG A 456 -19.36 2.98 23.48
N PRO A 457 -18.65 2.02 24.09
CA PRO A 457 -17.51 2.31 24.95
C PRO A 457 -16.40 3.05 24.20
N SER A 458 -15.67 3.91 24.93
CA SER A 458 -14.37 4.36 24.44
C SER A 458 -13.30 3.31 24.73
N MET A 459 -12.23 3.29 23.94
CA MET A 459 -11.09 2.40 24.18
C MET A 459 -10.49 2.66 25.57
N GLU A 460 -10.21 3.93 25.89
CA GLU A 460 -9.58 4.36 27.13
C GLU A 460 -10.45 4.06 28.36
N GLY A 461 -11.76 4.34 28.27
CA GLY A 461 -12.72 4.06 29.34
C GLY A 461 -12.90 2.57 29.61
N SER A 462 -12.61 1.72 28.63
CA SER A 462 -12.63 0.26 28.76
C SER A 462 -11.32 -0.33 29.28
N GLY A 463 -10.35 0.53 29.61
CA GLY A 463 -9.03 0.12 30.09
C GLY A 463 -8.06 -0.28 28.98
N ILE A 464 -8.35 0.01 27.71
CA ILE A 464 -7.41 -0.25 26.61
C ILE A 464 -6.35 0.86 26.60
N ASP A 465 -5.09 0.46 26.70
CA ASP A 465 -3.95 1.34 26.49
C ASP A 465 -3.76 1.55 24.99
N VAL A 466 -4.33 2.64 24.48
CA VAL A 466 -4.28 2.99 23.05
C VAL A 466 -2.83 3.19 22.58
N PHE A 467 -1.95 3.75 23.41
CA PHE A 467 -0.57 4.01 23.03
C PHE A 467 0.21 2.73 22.83
N GLU A 468 0.08 1.79 23.77
CA GLU A 468 0.77 0.50 23.68
C GLU A 468 0.16 -0.39 22.60
N THR A 469 -1.17 -0.39 22.47
CA THR A 469 -1.87 -1.12 21.41
C THR A 469 -1.43 -0.64 20.02
N VAL A 470 -1.39 0.67 19.77
CA VAL A 470 -0.94 1.22 18.49
C VAL A 470 0.52 0.84 18.20
N ARG A 471 1.39 0.91 19.23
CA ARG A 471 2.81 0.54 19.11
C ARG A 471 3.02 -0.93 18.78
N ASN A 472 2.27 -1.83 19.41
CA ASN A 472 2.34 -3.26 19.15
C ASN A 472 1.92 -3.63 17.73
N ASN A 473 1.16 -2.74 17.07
CA ASN A 473 0.65 -2.93 15.71
C ASN A 473 1.36 -2.04 14.67
N GLY A 474 2.61 -1.65 14.93
CA GLY A 474 3.50 -1.04 13.94
C GLY A 474 3.33 0.46 13.71
N GLU A 475 2.45 1.12 14.46
CA GLU A 475 2.22 2.57 14.38
C GLU A 475 2.81 3.29 15.61
N THR A 476 2.93 4.61 15.53
CA THR A 476 3.40 5.40 16.67
C THR A 476 2.42 6.50 17.07
N LEU A 477 2.23 6.61 18.38
CA LEU A 477 1.43 7.64 19.03
C LEU A 477 2.25 8.25 20.17
N LYS A 478 2.20 9.59 20.30
CA LYS A 478 2.91 10.32 21.36
C LYS A 478 1.95 11.25 22.10
N THR A 479 2.29 11.52 23.35
CA THR A 479 1.60 12.53 24.15
C THR A 479 1.86 13.92 23.59
N LEU A 480 0.86 14.79 23.62
CA LEU A 480 0.95 16.16 23.12
C LEU A 480 1.44 17.10 24.21
N ALA A 481 2.38 17.99 23.86
CA ALA A 481 2.91 18.98 24.79
C ALA A 481 2.02 20.24 24.81
N ALA A 482 1.37 20.56 23.69
CA ALA A 482 0.45 21.70 23.55
C ALA A 482 -0.95 21.28 23.05
N LYS A 483 -1.95 22.14 23.29
CA LYS A 483 -3.38 21.85 22.97
C LYS A 483 -3.72 21.96 21.48
N ASP A 484 -2.88 22.65 20.72
CA ASP A 484 -3.00 22.90 19.28
C ASP A 484 -2.24 21.87 18.44
N GLU A 485 -1.51 20.94 19.09
CA GLU A 485 -0.92 19.82 18.38
C GLU A 485 -2.01 18.93 17.75
N PHE A 486 -1.71 18.42 16.56
CA PHE A 486 -2.59 17.50 15.84
C PHE A 486 -2.89 16.27 16.69
N VAL A 487 -4.12 15.75 16.68
CA VAL A 487 -4.50 14.57 17.46
C VAL A 487 -4.84 13.42 16.50
N LYS A 488 -4.24 12.25 16.70
CA LYS A 488 -4.65 11.02 15.99
C LYS A 488 -5.72 10.30 16.79
N TYR A 489 -6.79 9.87 16.13
CA TYR A 489 -7.83 9.02 16.73
C TYR A 489 -7.68 7.58 16.30
N TYR A 490 -7.95 6.69 17.26
CA TYR A 490 -8.00 5.25 17.03
C TYR A 490 -9.31 4.69 17.57
N GLY A 491 -9.91 3.80 16.79
CA GLY A 491 -11.02 2.96 17.17
C GLY A 491 -10.64 1.49 17.02
N LEU A 492 -11.37 0.62 17.71
CA LEU A 492 -11.18 -0.82 17.63
C LEU A 492 -12.51 -1.44 17.19
N LEU A 493 -12.50 -2.17 16.08
CA LEU A 493 -13.66 -2.93 15.61
C LEU A 493 -13.36 -4.43 15.79
N LEU A 494 -14.02 -5.07 16.74
CA LEU A 494 -13.90 -6.50 16.99
C LEU A 494 -14.77 -7.29 16.02
N LEU A 495 -14.28 -8.42 15.51
CA LEU A 495 -14.88 -9.19 14.43
C LEU A 495 -14.87 -10.70 14.71
N GLU A 496 -16.04 -11.34 14.55
CA GLU A 496 -16.27 -12.78 14.74
C GLU A 496 -17.55 -13.26 14.04
#